data_AF-A0A0R2PSG5-F1
#
_entry.id   AF-A0A0R2PSG5-F1
#
_cell.length_a   1.000
_cell.length_b   1.000
_cell.length_c   1.000
_cell.angle_alpha   90.00
_cell.angle_beta   90.00
_cell.angle_gamma   90.00
#
_symmetry.space_group_name_H-M   'P 1'
#
loop_
_entity.id
_entity.type
_entity.pdbx_description
1 polymer ?
#
loop_
_entity_poly.entity_id
_entity_poly.type
_entity_poly.pdbx_seq_one_letter_code
_entity_poly.pdbx_strand_id
1 'polypeptide(L)'
;TNDAISTWFSGFHRDLSATVWVGTDDFSSLGDNEFGSSIALPIWVDFMSEALVDLPVDPWRAPPGISYIRVDSQTGQQTNGVDQNSYFELFLEEAM
;
A
#
# COMPACT_ATOMS: atom_id res chain seq x y z
N THR A 1 -6.92 -8.28 12.94
CA THR A 1 -6.31 -9.59 13.25
C THR A 1 -7.41 -10.63 13.31
N ASN A 2 -7.09 -11.90 13.60
CA ASN A 2 -8.13 -12.90 13.88
C ASN A 2 -9.11 -12.36 14.94
N ASP A 3 -10.38 -12.71 14.78
CA ASP A 3 -11.49 -12.35 15.67
C ASP A 3 -11.70 -10.84 15.92
N ALA A 4 -11.17 -9.99 15.01
CA ALA A 4 -11.24 -8.53 15.10
C ALA A 4 -10.77 -7.95 16.45
N ILE A 5 -9.87 -8.65 17.16
CA ILE A 5 -9.32 -8.21 18.46
C ILE A 5 -8.50 -6.92 18.33
N SER A 6 -7.87 -6.73 17.16
CA SER A 6 -7.20 -5.49 16.83
C SER A 6 -7.17 -5.21 15.34
N THR A 7 -7.00 -3.95 15.00
CA THR A 7 -6.80 -3.46 13.65
C THR A 7 -5.53 -2.63 13.59
N TRP A 8 -4.84 -2.68 12.46
CA TRP A 8 -3.61 -1.91 12.25
C TRP A 8 -3.61 -1.33 10.83
N PHE A 9 -2.97 -0.18 10.68
CA PHE A 9 -2.60 0.37 9.39
C PHE A 9 -1.18 0.95 9.47
N SER A 10 -0.32 0.58 8.53
CA SER A 10 1.03 1.11 8.41
C SER A 10 1.23 1.65 6.99
N GLY A 11 1.74 2.86 6.90
CA GLY A 11 2.00 3.54 5.63
C GLY A 11 3.13 4.54 5.80
N PHE A 12 3.60 5.09 4.69
CA PHE A 12 4.75 5.99 4.70
C PHE A 12 4.67 7.06 3.60
N HIS A 13 5.31 8.17 3.90
CA HIS A 13 5.93 9.12 3.00
C HIS A 13 7.45 8.90 3.04
N ARG A 14 8.20 9.41 2.06
CA ARG A 14 9.67 9.29 1.99
C ARG A 14 10.36 9.61 3.32
N ASP A 15 9.91 10.68 3.98
CA ASP A 15 10.52 11.21 5.20
C ASP A 15 9.70 10.91 6.49
N LEU A 16 8.58 10.20 6.38
CA LEU A 16 7.70 9.92 7.52
C LEU A 16 7.04 8.55 7.40
N SER A 17 7.25 7.69 8.39
CA SER A 17 6.52 6.43 8.54
C SER A 17 5.59 6.53 9.74
N ALA A 18 4.36 6.05 9.59
CA ALA A 18 3.38 6.06 10.65
C ALA A 18 2.62 4.73 10.69
N THR A 19 2.39 4.24 11.90
CA THR A 19 1.59 3.04 12.17
C THR A 19 0.53 3.39 13.20
N VAL A 20 -0.73 3.04 12.90
CA VAL A 20 -1.85 3.13 13.83
C VAL A 20 -2.25 1.74 14.25
N TRP A 21 -2.45 1.57 15.56
CA TRP A 21 -3.07 0.40 16.16
C TRP A 21 -4.36 0.80 16.84
N VAL A 22 -5.38 -0.04 16.71
CA VAL A 22 -6.55 0.03 17.57
C VAL A 22 -6.87 -1.37 18.09
N GLY A 23 -7.08 -1.47 19.39
CA GLY A 23 -7.48 -2.66 20.11
C GLY A 23 -7.91 -2.25 21.53
N THR A 24 -8.42 -3.21 22.28
CA THR A 24 -8.70 -3.02 23.70
C THR A 24 -7.59 -3.66 24.54
N ASP A 25 -7.36 -3.13 25.74
CA ASP A 25 -6.34 -3.66 26.66
C ASP A 25 -6.68 -5.08 27.16
N ASP A 26 -7.96 -5.46 27.14
CA ASP A 26 -8.46 -6.78 27.55
C ASP A 26 -8.58 -7.79 26.39
N PHE A 27 -8.14 -7.41 25.18
CA PHE A 27 -8.23 -8.22 23.97
C PHE A 27 -9.65 -8.67 23.60
N SER A 28 -10.67 -7.93 24.05
CA SER A 28 -12.02 -8.12 23.56
C SER A 28 -12.13 -7.76 22.07
N SER A 29 -13.07 -8.41 21.39
CA SER A 29 -13.30 -8.16 19.97
C SER A 29 -13.82 -6.73 19.76
N LEU A 30 -13.32 -6.06 18.72
CA LEU A 30 -13.81 -4.74 18.31
C LEU A 30 -15.19 -4.80 17.65
N GLY A 31 -15.65 -5.99 17.26
CA GLY A 31 -16.95 -6.23 16.62
C GLY A 31 -16.82 -6.80 15.21
N ASP A 32 -17.93 -7.32 14.68
CA ASP A 32 -17.98 -8.16 13.47
C ASP A 32 -17.64 -7.43 12.15
N ASN A 33 -17.57 -6.10 12.16
CA ASN A 33 -17.28 -5.27 10.97
C ASN A 33 -16.03 -4.40 11.12
N GLU A 34 -15.15 -4.72 12.07
CA GLU A 34 -13.99 -3.90 12.36
C GLU A 34 -12.71 -4.42 11.69
N PHE A 35 -12.30 -3.72 10.64
CA PHE A 35 -11.13 -4.02 9.81
C PHE A 35 -10.09 -2.90 9.91
N GLY A 36 -8.85 -3.20 9.49
CA GLY A 36 -7.79 -2.19 9.33
C GLY A 36 -8.23 -0.98 8.51
N SER A 37 -9.05 -1.22 7.47
CA SER A 37 -9.59 -0.17 6.60
C SER A 37 -10.72 0.66 7.21
N SER A 38 -11.48 0.15 8.18
CA SER A 38 -12.62 0.86 8.78
C SER A 38 -12.25 1.66 10.02
N ILE A 39 -11.23 1.23 10.78
CA ILE A 39 -10.81 1.92 12.02
C ILE A 39 -9.43 2.56 11.87
N ALA A 40 -8.38 1.76 11.69
CA ALA A 40 -7.00 2.23 11.81
C ALA A 40 -6.60 3.15 10.64
N LEU A 41 -7.08 2.86 9.42
CA LEU A 41 -6.81 3.66 8.23
C LEU A 41 -7.38 5.09 8.33
N PRO A 42 -8.65 5.35 8.69
CA PRO A 42 -9.16 6.72 8.87
C PRO A 42 -8.31 7.56 9.84
N ILE A 43 -7.93 7.00 10.99
CA ILE A 43 -7.06 7.69 11.96
C ILE A 43 -5.70 8.02 11.33
N TRP A 44 -5.13 7.07 10.58
CA TRP A 44 -3.86 7.29 9.88
C TRP A 44 -4.00 8.39 8.80
N VAL A 45 -5.10 8.41 8.05
CA VAL A 45 -5.38 9.45 7.04
C VAL A 45 -5.51 10.82 7.69
N ASP A 46 -6.24 10.94 8.80
CA ASP A 46 -6.40 12.19 9.52
C ASP A 46 -5.05 12.72 10.02
N PHE A 47 -4.23 11.86 10.64
CA PHE A 47 -2.89 12.23 11.08
C PHE A 47 -1.99 12.67 9.92
N MET A 48 -1.94 11.88 8.83
CA MET A 48 -1.07 12.17 7.70
C MET A 48 -1.54 13.39 6.90
N SER A 49 -2.84 13.69 6.87
CA SER A 49 -3.36 14.88 6.19
C SER A 49 -2.77 16.17 6.77
N GLU A 50 -2.53 16.21 8.08
CA GLU A 50 -1.86 17.33 8.75
C GLU A 50 -0.33 17.20 8.68
N ALA A 51 0.21 16.00 8.93
CA ALA A 51 1.65 15.78 9.01
C ALA A 51 2.38 15.96 7.66
N LEU A 52 1.68 15.79 6.54
CA LEU A 52 2.26 15.92 5.20
C LEU A 52 2.25 17.34 4.64
N VAL A 53 1.54 18.30 5.27
CA VAL A 53 1.38 19.68 4.74
C VAL A 53 2.73 20.37 4.47
N ASP A 54 3.70 20.13 5.36
CA ASP A 54 5.03 20.76 5.29
C ASP A 54 6.11 19.85 4.65
N LEU A 55 5.76 18.63 4.24
CA LEU A 55 6.70 17.70 3.64
C LEU A 55 6.75 17.87 2.11
N PRO A 56 7.95 17.86 1.50
CA PRO A 56 8.08 17.98 0.06
C PRO A 56 7.56 16.71 -0.62
N VAL A 57 6.74 16.87 -1.67
CA VAL A 57 6.32 15.75 -2.51
C VAL A 57 7.54 15.17 -3.24
N ASP A 58 7.81 13.88 -3.04
CA ASP A 58 8.87 13.18 -3.76
C ASP A 58 8.36 12.66 -5.11
N PRO A 59 8.84 13.21 -6.25
CA PRO A 59 8.47 12.67 -7.56
C PRO A 59 9.09 11.28 -7.72
N TRP A 60 8.27 10.30 -8.07
CA TRP A 60 8.73 8.93 -8.36
C TRP A 60 9.82 8.94 -9.43
N ARG A 61 10.93 8.25 -9.15
CA ARG A 61 12.02 7.98 -10.10
C ARG A 61 12.30 6.49 -10.00
N ALA A 62 12.23 5.78 -11.14
CA ALA A 62 12.61 4.39 -11.18
C ALA A 62 14.06 4.23 -10.67
N PRO A 63 14.31 3.40 -9.65
CA PRO A 63 15.66 3.06 -9.24
C PRO A 63 16.43 2.39 -10.39
N PRO A 64 17.77 2.49 -10.43
CA PRO A 64 18.57 1.70 -11.36
C PRO A 64 18.24 0.21 -11.24
N GLY A 65 18.17 -0.49 -12.38
CA GLY A 65 17.83 -1.91 -12.42
C GLY A 65 16.32 -2.20 -12.38
N ILE A 66 15.45 -1.19 -12.41
CA ILE A 66 14.00 -1.37 -12.57
C ILE A 66 13.57 -0.91 -13.97
N SER A 67 12.88 -1.79 -14.69
CA SER A 67 12.33 -1.52 -16.02
C SER A 67 10.81 -1.65 -16.05
N TYR A 68 10.17 -0.91 -16.96
CA TYR A 68 8.75 -1.10 -17.27
C TYR A 68 8.63 -2.11 -18.40
N ILE A 69 8.05 -3.27 -18.11
CA ILE A 69 7.69 -4.25 -19.15
C ILE A 69 6.18 -4.30 -19.31
N ARG A 70 5.74 -4.74 -20.48
CA ARG A 70 4.33 -4.95 -20.74
C ARG A 70 3.93 -6.37 -20.33
N VAL A 71 2.87 -6.48 -19.53
CA VAL A 71 2.35 -7.71 -18.97
C VAL A 71 0.92 -7.93 -19.42
N ASP A 72 0.58 -9.18 -19.75
CA ASP A 72 -0.78 -9.61 -19.99
C ASP A 72 -1.50 -9.86 -18.65
N SER A 73 -2.65 -9.21 -18.43
CA SER A 73 -3.38 -9.22 -17.16
C SER A 73 -4.04 -10.56 -16.81
N GLN A 74 -4.16 -11.48 -17.77
CA GLN A 74 -4.73 -12.81 -17.52
C GLN A 74 -3.66 -13.82 -17.12
N THR A 75 -2.47 -13.71 -17.71
CA THR A 75 -1.38 -14.68 -17.54
C THR A 75 -0.30 -14.22 -16.57
N GLY A 76 -0.16 -12.90 -16.36
CA GLY A 76 0.95 -12.32 -15.61
C GLY A 76 2.32 -12.40 -16.32
N GLN A 77 2.34 -12.78 -17.60
CA GLN A 77 3.58 -12.92 -18.37
C GLN A 77 3.88 -11.68 -19.22
N GLN A 78 5.14 -11.50 -19.57
CA GLN A 78 5.57 -10.48 -20.51
C GLN A 78 4.90 -10.70 -21.87
N THR A 79 4.37 -9.62 -22.46
CA THR A 79 3.73 -9.64 -23.78
C THR A 79 4.18 -8.46 -24.63
N ASN A 80 4.24 -8.69 -25.95
CA ASN A 80 4.39 -7.60 -26.94
C ASN A 80 3.02 -7.16 -27.49
N GLY A 81 1.93 -7.81 -27.10
CA GLY A 81 0.58 -7.47 -27.52
C GLY A 81 0.14 -6.13 -26.95
N VAL A 82 -0.42 -5.26 -27.79
CA VAL A 82 -0.96 -3.94 -27.41
C VAL A 82 -2.48 -4.02 -27.47
N ASP A 83 -3.05 -4.86 -26.62
CA ASP A 83 -4.50 -5.04 -26.50
C ASP A 83 -5.00 -4.60 -25.11
N GLN A 84 -6.30 -4.75 -24.89
CA GLN A 84 -6.98 -4.33 -23.65
C GLN A 84 -6.54 -5.12 -22.42
N ASN A 85 -5.91 -6.28 -22.60
CA ASN A 85 -5.38 -7.08 -21.50
C ASN A 85 -3.94 -6.70 -21.15
N SER A 86 -3.30 -5.83 -21.93
CA SER A 86 -1.91 -5.42 -21.69
C SER A 86 -1.81 -4.18 -20.78
N TYR A 87 -0.90 -4.21 -19.81
CA TYR A 87 -0.55 -3.07 -18.97
C TYR A 87 0.95 -3.04 -18.65
N PHE A 88 1.47 -1.91 -18.18
CA PHE A 88 2.88 -1.80 -17.77
C PHE A 88 3.05 -2.13 -16.29
N GLU A 89 4.07 -2.90 -15.98
CA GLU A 89 4.43 -3.31 -14.63
C GLU A 89 5.94 -3.16 -14.41
N LEU A 90 6.36 -2.92 -13.17
CA LEU A 90 7.76 -2.73 -12.79
C LEU A 90 8.45 -4.08 -12.55
N PHE A 91 9.59 -4.31 -13.21
CA PHE A 91 10.40 -5.53 -13.05
C PHE A 91 11.86 -5.21 -12.76
N LEU A 92 12.48 -6.01 -11.89
CA LEU A 92 13.92 -5.99 -11.69
C LEU A 92 14.63 -6.59 -12.92
N GLU A 93 15.59 -5.87 -13.48
CA GLU A 93 16.32 -6.23 -14.70
C GLU A 93 17.11 -7.55 -14.60
N GLU A 94 17.34 -8.06 -13.38
CA GLU A 94 17.98 -9.38 -13.16
C GLU A 94 17.14 -10.56 -13.71
N ALA A 95 15.89 -10.31 -14.11
CA ALA A 95 14.95 -11.34 -14.57
C ALA A 95 14.88 -11.52 -16.12
N MET A 96 15.83 -11.00 -16.90
CA MET A 96 15.92 -11.23 -18.35
C MET A 96 17.19 -11.96 -18.79
#